data_AF-A0A9C9G304-F1
#
_entry.id   AF-A0A9C9G304-F1
#
_cell.length_a   1.000
_cell.length_b   1.000
_cell.length_c   1.000
_cell.angle_alpha   90.00
_cell.angle_beta   90.00
_cell.angle_gamma   90.00
#
_symmetry.space_group_name_H-M   'P 1'
#
loop_
_entity.id
_entity.type
_entity.pdbx_description
1 polymer ?
#
loop_
_entity_poly.entity_id
_entity_poly.type
_entity_poly.pdbx_seq_one_letter_code
_entity_poly.pdbx_strand_id
1 'polypeptide(L)'
;MNWPPRFSLRAQLGLVALTLLVIPWLGYQSVRSLEQFLRQSAETALVAKTRIISELLSDHPALTSIKTVGEQQNVPREVVFLRKLDTPVELDGYTDDWLPYTSRYMQYQNTATDLDNTTQVQFQLGWRKNSLYAVFRISDKQIIYQPPVQAGRNYDHLLLSLVTPQGEFRQYRIATSAPGQVIARRLRKDKTTGKMVTQADFQIQGVWQESENGYTIELRLPAYLVGDKLGFQVINVASNQPGDQTVITKTGNADTTQAATLARIIHPNPVLESLLENITESRTR
;
A
#
# COMPACT_ATOMS: atom_id res chain seq x y z
N MET A 1 22.41 -56.27 -73.89
CA MET A 1 22.15 -54.85 -74.19
C MET A 1 20.63 -54.67 -74.17
N ASN A 2 20.02 -54.48 -72.99
CA ASN A 2 18.55 -54.42 -72.85
C ASN A 2 18.14 -52.96 -72.67
N TRP A 3 17.37 -52.43 -73.63
CA TRP A 3 16.78 -51.09 -73.63
C TRP A 3 15.65 -51.03 -72.58
N PRO A 4 15.44 -49.92 -71.85
CA PRO A 4 14.44 -49.84 -70.79
C PRO A 4 13.00 -49.84 -71.34
N PRO A 5 12.01 -50.26 -70.52
CA PRO A 5 10.61 -50.30 -70.92
C PRO A 5 10.07 -48.91 -71.24
N ARG A 6 9.40 -48.77 -72.39
CA ARG A 6 8.69 -47.55 -72.79
C ARG A 6 7.45 -47.38 -71.92
N PHE A 7 7.54 -46.54 -70.89
CA PHE A 7 6.39 -46.15 -70.06
C PHE A 7 5.35 -45.42 -70.94
N SER A 8 4.07 -45.76 -70.77
CA SER A 8 2.99 -45.03 -71.43
C SER A 8 2.90 -43.61 -70.86
N LEU A 9 2.62 -42.62 -71.71
CA LEU A 9 2.56 -41.20 -71.33
C LEU A 9 1.63 -40.95 -70.12
N ARG A 10 0.56 -41.76 -70.00
CA ARG A 10 -0.40 -41.72 -68.89
C ARG A 10 0.21 -42.14 -67.56
N ALA A 11 1.07 -43.15 -67.55
CA ALA A 11 1.78 -43.60 -66.34
C ALA A 11 2.80 -42.55 -65.87
N GLN A 12 3.49 -41.89 -66.82
CA GLN A 12 4.44 -40.83 -66.51
C GLN A 12 3.73 -39.59 -65.93
N LEU A 13 2.58 -39.17 -66.50
CA LEU A 13 1.76 -38.11 -65.91
C LEU A 13 1.22 -38.47 -64.52
N GLY A 14 0.78 -39.72 -64.32
CA GLY A 14 0.29 -40.19 -63.02
C GLY A 14 1.37 -40.14 -61.94
N LEU A 15 2.62 -40.48 -62.28
CA LEU A 15 3.74 -40.48 -61.34
C LEU A 15 4.16 -39.05 -60.96
N VAL A 16 4.13 -38.11 -61.91
CA VAL A 16 4.36 -36.68 -61.64
C VAL A 16 3.25 -36.11 -60.76
N ALA A 17 1.98 -36.41 -61.06
CA ALA A 17 0.85 -35.96 -60.25
C ALA A 17 0.89 -36.52 -58.82
N LEU A 18 1.28 -37.79 -58.65
CA LEU A 18 1.46 -38.42 -57.34
C LEU A 18 2.59 -37.73 -56.55
N THR A 19 3.71 -37.45 -57.21
CA THR A 19 4.84 -36.74 -56.59
C THR A 19 4.46 -35.31 -56.18
N LEU A 20 3.66 -34.63 -57.00
CA LEU A 20 3.15 -33.29 -56.71
C LEU A 20 2.18 -33.29 -55.53
N LEU A 21 1.43 -34.38 -55.32
CA LEU A 21 0.47 -34.55 -54.21
C LEU A 21 1.15 -34.83 -52.86
N VAL A 22 2.35 -35.40 -52.87
CA VAL A 22 3.12 -35.70 -51.64
C VAL A 22 3.57 -34.40 -50.93
N ILE A 23 3.86 -33.34 -51.69
CA ILE A 23 4.30 -32.04 -51.15
C ILE A 23 3.24 -31.40 -50.23
N PRO A 24 1.98 -31.17 -50.65
CA PRO A 24 0.96 -30.58 -49.79
C PRO A 24 0.59 -31.49 -48.61
N TRP A 25 0.68 -32.81 -48.78
CA TRP A 25 0.45 -33.76 -47.69
C TRP A 25 1.52 -33.67 -46.59
N LEU A 26 2.80 -33.63 -46.99
CA LEU A 26 3.93 -33.41 -46.06
C LEU A 26 3.87 -32.02 -45.41
N GLY A 27 3.44 -30.99 -46.16
CA GLY A 27 3.22 -29.65 -45.63
C GLY A 27 2.13 -29.63 -44.54
N TYR A 28 0.99 -30.27 -44.79
CA TYR A 28 -0.09 -30.38 -43.82
C TYR A 28 0.33 -31.12 -42.54
N GLN A 29 1.07 -32.23 -42.69
CA GLN A 29 1.58 -32.98 -41.54
C GLN A 29 2.58 -32.15 -40.71
N SER A 30 3.46 -31.42 -41.37
CA SER A 30 4.47 -30.57 -40.71
C SER A 30 3.83 -29.43 -39.92
N VAL A 31 2.83 -28.74 -40.48
CA VAL A 31 2.11 -27.65 -39.79
C VAL A 31 1.40 -28.20 -38.54
N ARG A 32 0.75 -29.36 -38.66
CA ARG A 32 0.04 -29.98 -37.54
C ARG A 32 1.00 -30.39 -36.41
N SER A 33 2.16 -30.94 -36.75
CA SER A 33 3.20 -31.27 -35.76
C SER A 33 3.78 -30.03 -35.09
N LEU A 34 3.97 -28.93 -35.83
CA LEU A 34 4.46 -27.68 -35.29
C LEU A 34 3.44 -27.03 -34.33
N GLU A 35 2.16 -27.02 -34.69
CA GLU A 35 1.08 -26.52 -33.83
C GLU A 35 1.02 -27.28 -32.49
N GLN A 36 1.11 -28.62 -32.55
CA GLN A 36 1.13 -29.46 -31.35
C GLN A 36 2.34 -29.14 -30.46
N PHE A 37 3.53 -28.99 -31.05
CA PHE A 37 4.74 -28.64 -30.31
C PHE A 37 4.66 -27.25 -29.67
N LEU A 38 4.16 -26.25 -30.39
CA LEU A 38 3.98 -24.89 -29.88
C LEU A 38 2.97 -24.84 -28.74
N ARG A 39 1.86 -25.56 -28.86
CA ARG A 39 0.87 -25.66 -27.79
C ARG A 39 1.44 -26.33 -26.54
N GLN A 40 2.16 -27.45 -26.70
CA GLN A 40 2.79 -28.18 -25.61
C GLN A 40 3.87 -27.34 -24.90
N SER A 41 4.68 -26.62 -25.66
CA SER A 41 5.73 -25.74 -25.12
C SER A 41 5.15 -24.53 -24.38
N ALA A 42 4.04 -23.95 -24.85
CA ALA A 42 3.34 -22.90 -24.13
C ALA A 42 2.74 -23.40 -22.81
N GLU A 43 2.13 -24.60 -22.82
CA GLU A 43 1.54 -25.22 -21.62
C GLU A 43 2.62 -25.55 -20.58
N THR A 44 3.71 -26.18 -20.99
CA THR A 44 4.84 -26.49 -20.10
C THR A 44 5.51 -25.23 -19.55
N ALA A 45 5.63 -24.16 -20.36
CA ALA A 45 6.13 -22.87 -19.88
C ALA A 45 5.19 -22.24 -18.83
N LEU A 46 3.87 -22.39 -18.99
CA LEU A 46 2.89 -21.89 -18.01
C LEU A 46 3.00 -22.66 -16.69
N VAL A 47 3.10 -23.99 -16.75
CA VAL A 47 3.27 -24.84 -15.56
C VAL A 47 4.61 -24.58 -14.86
N ALA A 48 5.69 -24.35 -15.61
CA ALA A 48 6.97 -23.98 -15.04
C ALA A 48 6.90 -22.62 -14.32
N LYS A 49 6.24 -21.62 -14.93
CA LYS A 49 6.01 -20.31 -14.32
C LYS A 49 5.19 -20.43 -13.03
N THR A 50 4.10 -21.21 -13.02
CA THR A 50 3.29 -21.39 -11.81
C THR A 50 4.05 -22.15 -10.74
N ARG A 51 4.85 -23.16 -11.10
CA ARG A 51 5.70 -23.89 -10.16
C ARG A 51 6.73 -22.97 -9.50
N ILE A 52 7.45 -22.16 -10.30
CA ILE A 52 8.40 -21.17 -9.78
C ILE A 52 7.70 -20.16 -8.86
N ILE A 53 6.53 -19.65 -9.24
CA ILE A 53 5.75 -18.74 -8.38
C ILE A 53 5.32 -19.45 -7.09
N SER A 54 4.88 -20.71 -7.17
CA SER A 54 4.43 -21.49 -6.01
C SER A 54 5.57 -21.85 -5.06
N GLU A 55 6.75 -22.16 -5.60
CA GLU A 55 7.96 -22.49 -4.85
C GLU A 55 8.52 -21.23 -4.22
N LEU A 56 8.59 -20.12 -4.96
CA LEU A 56 8.96 -18.81 -4.43
C LEU A 56 8.02 -18.34 -3.31
N LEU A 57 6.70 -18.53 -3.45
CA LEU A 57 5.73 -18.21 -2.40
C LEU A 57 5.82 -19.14 -1.19
N SER A 58 6.09 -20.43 -1.41
CA SER A 58 6.16 -21.44 -0.34
C SER A 58 7.44 -21.31 0.48
N ASP A 59 8.55 -20.97 -0.17
CA ASP A 59 9.87 -20.83 0.46
C ASP A 59 10.02 -19.51 1.23
N HIS A 60 9.11 -18.55 1.00
CA HIS A 60 9.13 -17.23 1.64
C HIS A 60 7.88 -17.00 2.52
N PRO A 61 7.93 -17.34 3.83
CA PRO A 61 6.79 -17.20 4.75
C PRO A 61 6.26 -15.76 4.90
N ALA A 62 7.08 -14.75 4.58
CA ALA A 62 6.66 -13.36 4.55
C ALA A 62 5.72 -13.03 3.36
N LEU A 63 5.80 -13.75 2.23
CA LEU A 63 4.93 -13.55 1.07
C LEU A 63 3.57 -14.26 1.21
N THR A 64 3.51 -15.38 1.96
CA THR A 64 2.26 -16.04 2.32
C THR A 64 1.37 -15.16 3.21
N SER A 65 1.96 -14.25 3.99
CA SER A 65 1.21 -13.26 4.78
C SER A 65 0.38 -12.28 3.94
N ILE A 66 0.75 -12.07 2.66
CA ILE A 66 0.00 -11.26 1.69
C ILE A 66 -1.23 -12.03 1.19
N LYS A 67 -1.11 -13.35 0.99
CA LYS A 67 -2.21 -14.21 0.50
C LYS A 67 -3.34 -14.33 1.53
N THR A 68 -3.02 -14.35 2.83
CA THR A 68 -4.02 -14.37 3.90
C THR A 68 -4.81 -13.07 4.03
N VAL A 69 -4.38 -11.96 3.39
CA VAL A 69 -5.14 -10.70 3.33
C VAL A 69 -6.45 -10.88 2.54
N GLY A 70 -6.44 -11.69 1.47
CA GLY A 70 -7.60 -11.85 0.59
C GLY A 70 -8.64 -12.86 1.07
N GLU A 71 -8.27 -13.80 1.94
CA GLU A 71 -9.14 -14.92 2.34
C GLU A 71 -9.79 -14.74 3.72
N GLN A 72 -9.29 -13.83 4.57
CA GLN A 72 -9.82 -13.64 5.91
C GLN A 72 -10.57 -12.31 6.06
N GLN A 73 -11.90 -12.42 5.96
CA GLN A 73 -12.97 -11.49 6.40
C GLN A 73 -13.58 -10.58 5.31
N ASN A 74 -14.91 -10.57 5.25
CA ASN A 74 -15.81 -9.78 4.38
C ASN A 74 -15.71 -8.25 4.55
N VAL A 75 -14.64 -7.73 5.13
CA VAL A 75 -14.35 -6.30 5.19
C VAL A 75 -13.09 -6.07 4.37
N PRO A 76 -13.15 -5.40 3.20
CA PRO A 76 -11.95 -5.06 2.46
C PRO A 76 -11.07 -4.19 3.37
N ARG A 77 -10.00 -4.78 3.89
CA ARG A 77 -9.09 -4.13 4.84
C ARG A 77 -7.98 -3.47 4.03
N GLU A 78 -7.84 -2.16 4.19
CA GLU A 78 -6.82 -1.42 3.47
C GLU A 78 -5.41 -1.94 3.82
N VAL A 79 -4.54 -1.95 2.82
CA VAL A 79 -3.16 -2.39 2.93
C VAL A 79 -2.26 -1.20 2.65
N VAL A 80 -1.42 -0.85 3.62
CA VAL A 80 -0.44 0.22 3.50
C VAL A 80 0.95 -0.39 3.34
N PHE A 81 1.59 -0.14 2.20
CA PHE A 81 2.95 -0.60 1.94
C PHE A 81 3.96 0.34 2.58
N LEU A 82 4.72 -0.17 3.55
CA LEU A 82 5.81 0.57 4.16
C LEU A 82 7.02 0.50 3.23
N ARG A 83 7.39 1.63 2.61
CA ARG A 83 8.52 1.70 1.68
C ARG A 83 9.71 2.44 2.29
N LYS A 84 10.91 2.02 1.93
CA LYS A 84 12.15 2.65 2.41
C LYS A 84 12.23 4.09 1.91
N LEU A 85 12.70 4.97 2.78
CA LEU A 85 13.09 6.34 2.43
C LEU A 85 14.61 6.38 2.29
N ASP A 86 15.09 6.86 1.15
CA ASP A 86 16.51 6.97 0.86
C ASP A 86 17.08 8.26 1.45
N THR A 87 16.32 9.35 1.34
CA THR A 87 16.58 10.65 1.95
C THR A 87 16.27 10.65 3.47
N PRO A 88 17.09 11.32 4.30
CA PRO A 88 16.70 11.65 5.66
C PRO A 88 15.39 12.46 5.65
N VAL A 89 14.57 12.27 6.69
CA VAL A 89 13.41 13.14 6.96
C VAL A 89 13.76 13.98 8.17
N GLU A 90 13.79 15.29 7.97
CA GLU A 90 13.85 16.30 9.01
C GLU A 90 12.43 16.50 9.55
N LEU A 91 12.28 16.47 10.87
CA LEU A 91 10.98 16.75 11.49
C LEU A 91 10.89 18.26 11.71
N ASP A 92 10.50 18.99 10.68
CA ASP A 92 10.38 20.45 10.70
C ASP A 92 9.03 20.94 10.16
N GLY A 93 8.19 20.04 9.64
CA GLY A 93 6.88 20.34 9.09
C GLY A 93 6.88 20.75 7.62
N TYR A 94 8.06 20.85 6.98
CA TYR A 94 8.21 21.12 5.56
C TYR A 94 8.29 19.82 4.77
N THR A 95 7.54 19.74 3.66
CA THR A 95 7.40 18.48 2.92
C THR A 95 8.47 18.24 1.85
N ASP A 96 9.56 19.02 1.86
CA ASP A 96 10.60 18.97 0.81
C ASP A 96 11.29 17.60 0.76
N ASP A 97 11.55 17.00 1.92
CA ASP A 97 12.14 15.66 2.04
C ASP A 97 11.25 14.54 1.45
N TRP A 98 9.97 14.84 1.25
CA TRP A 98 8.96 13.92 0.73
C TRP A 98 8.72 14.06 -0.77
N LEU A 99 9.24 15.13 -1.40
CA LEU A 99 9.07 15.38 -2.84
C LEU A 99 9.49 14.21 -3.75
N PRO A 100 10.60 13.48 -3.48
CA PRO A 100 10.99 12.32 -4.29
C PRO A 100 9.96 11.18 -4.29
N TYR A 101 9.01 11.21 -3.36
CA TYR A 101 8.07 10.13 -3.09
C TYR A 101 6.62 10.53 -3.30
N THR A 102 6.34 11.64 -4.00
CA THR A 102 4.99 12.18 -4.21
C THR A 102 3.97 11.18 -4.79
N SER A 103 4.42 10.22 -5.60
CA SER A 103 3.58 9.13 -6.13
C SER A 103 3.10 8.13 -5.06
N ARG A 104 3.61 8.21 -3.83
CA ARG A 104 3.28 7.31 -2.72
C ARG A 104 2.18 7.84 -1.80
N TYR A 105 1.72 9.08 -1.98
CA TYR A 105 0.62 9.64 -1.19
C TYR A 105 -0.70 8.93 -1.47
N MET A 106 -1.33 8.46 -0.40
CA MET A 106 -2.72 8.01 -0.40
C MET A 106 -3.62 9.21 -0.07
N GLN A 107 -4.77 9.29 -0.74
CA GLN A 107 -5.70 10.40 -0.57
C GLN A 107 -6.99 9.91 0.09
N TYR A 108 -7.41 10.63 1.12
CA TYR A 108 -8.65 10.39 1.83
C TYR A 108 -9.44 11.68 1.86
N GLN A 109 -10.73 11.60 1.63
CA GLN A 109 -11.61 12.75 1.67
C GLN A 109 -12.90 12.37 2.39
N ASN A 110 -13.42 13.32 3.16
CA ASN A 110 -14.77 13.23 3.68
C ASN A 110 -15.51 14.50 3.26
N THR A 111 -16.54 14.32 2.43
CA THR A 111 -17.47 15.37 2.10
C THR A 111 -18.56 15.35 3.17
N ALA A 112 -18.48 16.27 4.14
CA ALA A 112 -19.64 16.53 4.99
C ALA A 112 -20.76 17.04 4.08
N THR A 113 -21.88 16.33 4.04
CA THR A 113 -22.98 16.51 3.07
C THR A 113 -23.68 17.88 3.11
N ASP A 114 -23.30 18.79 4.02
CA ASP A 114 -23.99 20.07 4.23
C ASP A 114 -23.08 21.30 4.29
N LEU A 115 -21.76 21.17 4.10
CA LEU A 115 -20.84 22.31 4.23
C LEU A 115 -19.73 22.22 3.20
N ASP A 116 -19.35 23.35 2.61
CA ASP A 116 -18.14 23.56 1.80
C ASP A 116 -16.82 23.24 2.55
N ASN A 117 -16.90 22.58 3.70
CA ASN A 117 -15.78 22.13 4.52
C ASN A 117 -15.44 20.66 4.20
N THR A 118 -14.97 20.44 2.97
CA THR A 118 -14.39 19.15 2.58
C THR A 118 -13.01 19.02 3.20
N THR A 119 -12.83 18.05 4.11
CA THR A 119 -11.50 17.75 4.64
C THR A 119 -10.84 16.71 3.75
N GLN A 120 -9.72 17.10 3.13
CA GLN A 120 -8.86 16.20 2.37
C GLN A 120 -7.59 15.92 3.15
N VAL A 121 -7.17 14.66 3.17
CA VAL A 121 -5.94 14.22 3.82
C VAL A 121 -5.09 13.46 2.82
N GLN A 122 -3.90 13.97 2.55
CA GLN A 122 -2.85 13.20 1.88
C GLN A 122 -1.98 12.56 2.95
N PHE A 123 -1.82 11.25 2.89
CA PHE A 123 -1.05 10.48 3.86
C PHE A 123 0.01 9.65 3.17
N GLN A 124 1.20 9.64 3.76
CA GLN A 124 2.28 8.76 3.34
C GLN A 124 3.01 8.19 4.55
N LEU A 125 3.46 6.95 4.40
CA LEU A 125 4.25 6.22 5.38
C LEU A 125 5.59 5.80 4.76
N GLY A 126 6.67 5.94 5.52
CA GLY A 126 7.98 5.48 5.12
C GLY A 126 8.80 5.01 6.31
N TRP A 127 9.87 4.27 6.04
CA TRP A 127 10.79 3.84 7.09
C TRP A 127 12.23 4.16 6.70
N ARG A 128 13.04 4.47 7.71
CA ARG A 128 14.47 4.68 7.56
C ARG A 128 15.18 4.38 8.87
N LYS A 129 16.26 3.61 8.80
CA LYS A 129 16.99 3.11 9.98
C LYS A 129 16.02 2.40 10.94
N ASN A 130 15.89 2.90 12.17
CA ASN A 130 15.05 2.32 13.22
C ASN A 130 13.76 3.11 13.46
N SER A 131 13.37 3.97 12.52
CA SER A 131 12.22 4.86 12.64
C SER A 131 11.27 4.73 11.47
N LEU A 132 9.99 4.82 11.80
CA LEU A 132 8.89 4.96 10.88
C LEU A 132 8.47 6.43 10.87
N TYR A 133 8.32 6.98 9.66
CA TYR A 133 7.95 8.36 9.42
C TYR A 133 6.57 8.39 8.76
N ALA A 134 5.71 9.26 9.26
CA ALA A 134 4.40 9.50 8.68
C ALA A 134 4.23 10.99 8.42
N VAL A 135 3.74 11.34 7.24
CA VAL A 135 3.36 12.70 6.90
C VAL A 135 1.88 12.75 6.54
N PHE A 136 1.20 13.74 7.08
CA PHE A 136 -0.19 14.04 6.82
C PHE A 136 -0.26 15.48 6.31
N ARG A 137 -0.80 15.69 5.12
CA ARG A 137 -1.14 17.02 4.60
C ARG A 137 -2.65 17.15 4.64
N ILE A 138 -3.15 18.04 5.48
CA ILE A 138 -4.58 18.22 5.73
C ILE A 138 -5.01 19.53 5.10
N SER A 139 -6.04 19.46 4.25
CA SER A 139 -6.75 20.63 3.77
C SER A 139 -7.78 21.07 4.81
N ASP A 140 -7.63 22.28 5.31
CA ASP A 140 -8.52 22.85 6.32
C ASP A 140 -8.52 24.37 6.26
N LYS A 141 -9.70 24.98 6.16
CA LYS A 141 -9.84 26.44 6.06
C LYS A 141 -9.89 27.11 7.44
N GLN A 142 -10.14 26.36 8.51
CA GLN A 142 -10.29 26.91 9.85
C GLN A 142 -9.66 25.98 10.88
N ILE A 143 -8.40 26.26 11.23
CA ILE A 143 -7.68 25.46 12.23
C ILE A 143 -8.11 25.88 13.64
N ILE A 144 -8.75 24.96 14.38
CA ILE A 144 -9.10 25.12 15.78
C ILE A 144 -8.08 24.40 16.65
N TYR A 145 -7.13 25.16 17.20
CA TYR A 145 -6.11 24.65 18.11
C TYR A 145 -6.66 24.15 19.44
N GLN A 146 -5.93 23.22 20.06
CA GLN A 146 -6.23 22.71 21.39
C GLN A 146 -6.14 23.85 22.43
N PRO A 147 -7.20 24.10 23.21
CA PRO A 147 -7.16 25.12 24.25
C PRO A 147 -6.24 24.70 25.41
N PRO A 148 -5.51 25.65 26.05
CA PRO A 148 -4.62 25.36 27.17
C PRO A 148 -5.32 24.72 28.38
N VAL A 149 -6.59 25.07 28.60
CA VAL A 149 -7.44 24.49 29.63
C VAL A 149 -8.44 23.56 28.95
N GLN A 150 -8.54 22.31 29.42
CA GLN A 150 -9.47 21.30 28.89
C GLN A 150 -10.93 21.64 29.24
N ALA A 151 -11.44 22.74 28.71
CA ALA A 151 -12.80 23.20 28.90
C ALA A 151 -13.70 22.63 27.81
N GLY A 152 -13.89 21.30 27.75
CA GLY A 152 -14.93 20.63 26.95
C GLY A 152 -15.07 20.96 25.45
N ARG A 153 -14.18 21.78 24.89
CA ARG A 153 -14.24 22.29 23.52
C ARG A 153 -13.63 21.28 22.57
N ASN A 154 -14.27 21.13 21.42
CA ASN A 154 -13.74 20.37 20.29
C ASN A 154 -12.65 21.19 19.59
N TYR A 155 -11.60 20.51 19.16
CA TYR A 155 -10.45 21.09 18.47
C TYR A 155 -9.90 20.06 17.48
N ASP A 156 -9.10 20.53 16.54
CA ASP A 156 -8.51 19.70 15.50
C ASP A 156 -7.42 18.83 16.07
N HIS A 157 -7.45 17.56 15.69
CA HIS A 157 -6.44 16.62 16.12
C HIS A 157 -6.37 15.40 15.22
N LEU A 158 -5.19 14.79 15.22
CA LEU A 158 -4.95 13.50 14.62
C LEU A 158 -5.12 12.40 15.69
N LEU A 159 -5.97 11.43 15.40
CA LEU A 159 -6.00 10.14 16.08
C LEU A 159 -5.13 9.17 15.30
N LEU A 160 -4.18 8.54 15.98
CA LEU A 160 -3.34 7.49 15.45
C LEU A 160 -3.52 6.23 16.30
N SER A 161 -3.92 5.13 15.67
CA SER A 161 -4.07 3.84 16.32
C SER A 161 -3.16 2.81 15.69
N LEU A 162 -2.59 1.95 16.51
CA LEU A 162 -1.71 0.87 16.07
C LEU A 162 -1.86 -0.36 16.96
N VAL A 163 -1.44 -1.50 16.43
CA VAL A 163 -1.21 -2.71 17.23
C VAL A 163 0.29 -2.90 17.35
N THR A 164 0.79 -3.03 18.57
CA THR A 164 2.21 -3.31 18.83
C THR A 164 2.58 -4.74 18.38
N PRO A 165 3.86 -5.07 18.21
CA PRO A 165 4.29 -6.44 17.93
C PRO A 165 3.82 -7.47 18.98
N GLN A 166 3.53 -7.03 20.21
CA GLN A 166 2.99 -7.87 21.29
C GLN A 166 1.47 -8.03 21.24
N GLY A 167 0.79 -7.48 20.22
CA GLY A 167 -0.67 -7.54 20.07
C GLY A 167 -1.43 -6.49 20.89
N GLU A 168 -0.74 -5.58 21.58
CA GLU A 168 -1.40 -4.52 22.35
C GLU A 168 -1.93 -3.42 21.42
N PHE A 169 -3.23 -3.13 21.52
CA PHE A 169 -3.85 -1.99 20.85
C PHE A 169 -3.53 -0.69 21.58
N ARG A 170 -3.04 0.30 20.83
CA ARG A 170 -2.74 1.64 21.34
C ARG A 170 -3.37 2.69 20.46
N GLN A 171 -4.02 3.67 21.09
CA GLN A 171 -4.57 4.85 20.43
C GLN A 171 -3.86 6.09 20.98
N TYR A 172 -3.56 7.02 20.11
CA TYR A 172 -2.83 8.25 20.38
C TYR A 172 -3.61 9.44 19.83
N ARG A 173 -3.61 10.54 20.57
CA ARG A 173 -4.05 11.86 20.10
C ARG A 173 -2.82 12.75 19.92
N ILE A 174 -2.74 13.39 18.76
CA ILE A 174 -1.75 14.40 18.43
C ILE A 174 -2.52 15.69 18.15
N ALA A 175 -2.28 16.70 18.98
CA ALA A 175 -2.93 18.00 18.93
C ALA A 175 -1.96 19.04 19.48
N THR A 176 -2.15 20.31 19.13
CA THR A 176 -1.30 21.40 19.60
C THR A 176 -2.09 22.65 19.93
N SER A 177 -1.55 23.51 20.79
CA SER A 177 -2.10 24.84 21.07
C SER A 177 -1.56 25.93 20.13
N ALA A 178 -0.50 25.64 19.38
CA ALA A 178 0.13 26.51 18.38
C ALA A 178 1.03 25.68 17.43
N PRO A 179 1.38 26.18 16.23
CA PRO A 179 2.36 25.52 15.37
C PRO A 179 3.69 25.20 16.07
N GLY A 180 4.32 24.09 15.68
CA GLY A 180 5.62 23.65 16.18
C GLY A 180 5.65 22.20 16.64
N GLN A 181 6.54 21.89 17.57
CA GLN A 181 6.74 20.53 18.08
C GLN A 181 5.49 20.01 18.80
N VAL A 182 5.15 18.76 18.50
CA VAL A 182 4.03 18.05 19.11
C VAL A 182 4.48 16.70 19.65
N ILE A 183 3.80 16.25 20.70
CA ILE A 183 4.00 14.93 21.29
C ILE A 183 2.70 14.14 21.21
N ALA A 184 2.81 12.84 20.95
CA ALA A 184 1.64 11.98 21.02
C ALA A 184 1.19 11.80 22.47
N ARG A 185 -0.13 11.83 22.68
CA ARG A 185 -0.74 11.50 23.96
C ARG A 185 -1.54 10.21 23.83
N ARG A 186 -1.08 9.16 24.48
CA ARG A 186 -1.74 7.86 24.52
C ARG A 186 -3.08 7.96 25.25
N LEU A 187 -4.16 7.54 24.60
CA LEU A 187 -5.49 7.37 25.19
C LEU A 187 -5.55 6.02 25.88
N ARG A 188 -5.95 6.02 27.15
CA ARG A 188 -6.15 4.79 27.93
C ARG A 188 -7.28 4.97 28.93
N LYS A 189 -7.90 3.87 29.34
CA LYS A 189 -8.77 3.88 30.52
C LYS A 189 -7.91 3.87 31.78
N ASP A 190 -8.18 4.80 32.67
CA ASP A 190 -7.63 4.78 34.02
C ASP A 190 -8.14 3.54 34.76
N LYS A 191 -7.24 2.79 35.41
CA LYS A 191 -7.58 1.49 36.02
C LYS A 191 -8.46 1.64 37.26
N THR A 192 -8.40 2.79 37.94
CA THR A 192 -9.11 3.03 39.20
C THR A 192 -10.49 3.63 38.94
N THR A 193 -10.57 4.62 38.04
CA THR A 193 -11.79 5.38 37.77
C THR A 193 -12.56 4.91 36.53
N GLY A 194 -11.93 4.11 35.67
CA GLY A 194 -12.51 3.68 34.39
C GLY A 194 -12.62 4.79 33.33
N LYS A 195 -12.29 6.04 33.69
CA LYS A 195 -12.37 7.20 32.80
C LYS A 195 -11.27 7.16 31.75
N MET A 196 -11.56 7.69 30.57
CA MET A 196 -10.53 7.90 29.56
C MET A 196 -9.59 9.03 30.00
N VAL A 197 -8.30 8.74 30.00
CA VAL A 197 -7.23 9.69 30.31
C VAL A 197 -6.21 9.70 29.18
N THR A 198 -5.48 10.82 29.05
CA THR A 198 -4.39 10.95 28.09
C THR A 198 -3.04 11.06 28.79
N GLN A 199 -2.06 10.29 28.35
CA GLN A 199 -0.70 10.30 28.89
C GLN A 199 0.30 10.62 27.77
N ALA A 200 1.21 11.56 28.00
CA ALA A 200 2.28 11.86 27.05
C ALA A 200 3.15 10.61 26.78
N ASP A 201 3.45 10.35 25.52
CA ASP A 201 4.35 9.29 25.06
C ASP A 201 5.44 9.92 24.19
N PHE A 202 6.59 10.22 24.81
CA PHE A 202 7.72 10.93 24.17
C PHE A 202 8.45 10.11 23.10
N GLN A 203 8.12 8.83 22.95
CA GLN A 203 8.65 7.98 21.88
C GLN A 203 8.12 8.41 20.51
N ILE A 204 6.89 8.92 20.46
CA ILE A 204 6.29 9.44 19.24
C ILE A 204 6.41 10.95 19.26
N GLN A 205 7.26 11.46 18.37
CA GLN A 205 7.54 12.88 18.22
C GLN A 205 6.94 13.36 16.91
N GLY A 206 6.60 14.63 16.84
CA GLY A 206 6.18 15.22 15.59
C GLY A 206 6.30 16.73 15.55
N VAL A 207 5.95 17.27 14.40
CA VAL A 207 5.80 18.71 14.16
C VAL A 207 4.45 18.94 13.49
N TRP A 208 3.78 19.99 13.92
CA TRP A 208 2.57 20.53 13.31
C TRP A 208 2.91 21.88 12.70
N GLN A 209 2.71 22.02 11.40
CA GLN A 209 3.07 23.24 10.68
C GLN A 209 1.90 23.70 9.81
N GLU A 210 1.52 24.97 9.92
CA GLU A 210 0.51 25.55 9.03
C GLU A 210 1.04 25.66 7.60
N SER A 211 0.11 25.54 6.65
CA SER A 211 0.35 25.71 5.22
C SER A 211 -0.73 26.62 4.64
N GLU A 212 -0.54 27.07 3.40
CA GLU A 212 -1.49 27.98 2.73
C GLU A 212 -2.94 27.47 2.73
N ASN A 213 -3.14 26.15 2.66
CA ASN A 213 -4.45 25.51 2.52
C ASN A 213 -4.82 24.59 3.70
N GLY A 214 -4.17 24.73 4.85
CA GLY A 214 -4.42 23.90 6.03
C GLY A 214 -3.15 23.67 6.83
N TYR A 215 -2.77 22.42 7.08
CA TYR A 215 -1.58 22.11 7.88
C TYR A 215 -0.96 20.75 7.54
N THR A 216 0.31 20.61 7.91
CA THR A 216 1.07 19.38 7.82
C THR A 216 1.34 18.86 9.23
N ILE A 217 1.16 17.56 9.44
CA ILE A 217 1.67 16.86 10.62
C ILE A 217 2.71 15.86 10.15
N GLU A 218 3.92 15.97 10.69
CA GLU A 218 4.96 14.97 10.52
C GLU A 218 5.19 14.23 11.83
N LEU A 219 5.26 12.91 11.76
CA LEU A 219 5.50 12.06 12.93
C LEU A 219 6.70 11.16 12.70
N ARG A 220 7.48 10.97 13.76
CA ARG A 220 8.49 9.93 13.88
C ARG A 220 8.12 8.98 15.01
N LEU A 221 8.01 7.70 14.66
CA LEU A 221 7.75 6.60 15.57
C LEU A 221 8.96 5.65 15.59
N PRO A 222 9.30 5.03 16.72
CA PRO A 222 10.25 3.94 16.73
C PRO A 222 9.65 2.75 15.99
N ALA A 223 10.40 2.13 15.08
CA ALA A 223 9.88 1.00 14.28
C ALA A 223 9.40 -0.17 15.15
N TYR A 224 10.05 -0.42 16.30
CA TYR A 224 9.66 -1.49 17.23
C TYR A 224 8.29 -1.28 17.88
N LEU A 225 7.74 -0.07 17.85
CA LEU A 225 6.45 0.26 18.44
C LEU A 225 5.28 -0.21 17.54
N VAL A 226 5.51 -0.32 16.24
CA VAL A 226 4.49 -0.57 15.23
C VAL A 226 4.54 -2.03 14.79
N GLY A 227 3.46 -2.78 15.02
CA GLY A 227 3.31 -4.15 14.55
C GLY A 227 2.81 -4.21 13.10
N ASP A 228 1.78 -5.02 12.87
CA ASP A 228 1.22 -5.29 11.54
C ASP A 228 0.00 -4.41 11.20
N LYS A 229 -0.45 -3.54 12.12
CA LYS A 229 -1.64 -2.70 11.94
C LYS A 229 -1.44 -1.27 12.40
N LEU A 230 -1.91 -0.34 11.58
CA LEU A 230 -1.95 1.08 11.86
C LEU A 230 -3.13 1.72 11.12
N GLY A 231 -3.77 2.68 11.78
CA GLY A 231 -4.80 3.49 11.17
C GLY A 231 -4.82 4.87 11.78
N PHE A 232 -5.37 5.83 11.07
CA PHE A 232 -5.47 7.20 11.51
C PHE A 232 -6.82 7.81 11.16
N GLN A 233 -7.20 8.84 11.90
CA GLN A 233 -8.31 9.72 11.60
C GLN A 233 -7.92 11.15 11.96
N VAL A 234 -8.06 12.04 11.00
CA VAL A 234 -8.07 13.47 11.24
C VAL A 234 -9.47 13.85 11.69
N ILE A 235 -9.54 14.49 12.85
CA ILE A 235 -10.76 15.10 13.38
C ILE A 235 -10.66 16.58 13.08
N ASN A 236 -11.48 17.08 12.14
CA ASN A 236 -11.58 18.50 11.83
C ASN A 236 -12.89 19.03 12.44
N VAL A 237 -12.77 20.12 13.19
CA VAL A 237 -13.84 20.84 13.86
C VAL A 237 -14.03 22.18 13.15
N ALA A 238 -15.16 22.34 12.49
CA ALA A 238 -15.58 23.64 11.97
C ALA A 238 -16.63 24.29 12.88
N SER A 239 -16.53 25.60 13.02
CA SER A 239 -17.55 26.43 13.66
C SER A 239 -18.16 27.34 12.60
N ASN A 240 -19.46 27.19 12.35
CA ASN A 240 -20.23 28.19 11.63
C ASN A 240 -20.72 29.23 12.66
N GLN A 241 -20.56 30.53 12.37
CA GLN A 241 -20.85 31.65 13.28
C GLN A 241 -22.31 31.72 13.84
N PRO A 242 -22.62 32.76 14.64
CA PRO A 242 -22.83 32.70 16.08
C PRO A 242 -24.15 32.00 16.45
N GLY A 243 -24.03 30.78 16.97
CA GLY A 243 -25.14 29.93 17.41
C GLY A 243 -24.74 28.51 17.84
N ASP A 244 -23.43 28.23 17.93
CA ASP A 244 -22.82 27.05 18.58
C ASP A 244 -23.05 25.68 17.91
N GLN A 245 -23.27 25.64 16.59
CA GLN A 245 -23.20 24.36 15.87
C GLN A 245 -21.75 24.06 15.46
N THR A 246 -21.09 23.19 16.23
CA THR A 246 -19.80 22.61 15.85
C THR A 246 -20.02 21.42 14.92
N VAL A 247 -19.46 21.47 13.71
CA VAL A 247 -19.44 20.31 12.81
C VAL A 247 -18.11 19.59 12.98
N ILE A 248 -18.17 18.29 13.25
CA ILE A 248 -17.00 17.44 13.38
C ILE A 248 -16.97 16.47 12.21
N THR A 249 -15.93 16.55 11.40
CA THR A 249 -15.67 15.60 10.33
C THR A 249 -14.54 14.67 10.72
N LYS A 250 -14.62 13.42 10.26
CA LYS A 250 -13.60 12.40 10.49
C LYS A 250 -13.13 11.88 9.15
N THR A 251 -11.85 12.09 8.85
CA THR A 251 -11.24 11.68 7.57
C THR A 251 -10.01 10.84 7.83
N GLY A 252 -9.95 9.66 7.23
CA GLY A 252 -8.80 8.77 7.40
C GLY A 252 -9.03 7.39 6.81
N ASN A 253 -8.10 6.49 7.08
CA ASN A 253 -8.06 5.16 6.46
C ASN A 253 -8.76 4.07 7.27
N ALA A 254 -9.18 4.35 8.51
CA ALA A 254 -9.80 3.39 9.40
C ALA A 254 -10.64 4.06 10.49
N ASP A 255 -11.53 3.31 11.13
CA ASP A 255 -12.01 3.69 12.47
C ASP A 255 -10.88 3.43 13.49
N THR A 256 -10.40 4.48 14.15
CA THR A 256 -9.28 4.36 15.10
C THR A 256 -9.70 3.84 16.48
N THR A 257 -10.98 3.59 16.73
CA THR A 257 -11.47 3.10 18.03
C THR A 257 -11.36 1.59 18.19
N GLN A 258 -11.14 0.85 17.10
CA GLN A 258 -11.10 -0.62 17.10
C GLN A 258 -9.85 -1.15 16.37
N ALA A 259 -9.21 -2.17 16.94
CA ALA A 259 -8.04 -2.79 16.30
C ALA A 259 -8.39 -3.56 15.00
N ALA A 260 -9.66 -3.97 14.85
CA ALA A 260 -10.12 -4.78 13.73
C ALA A 260 -10.24 -3.99 12.41
N THR A 261 -10.48 -2.67 12.52
CA THR A 261 -10.69 -1.75 11.40
C THR A 261 -9.40 -1.15 10.86
N LEU A 262 -8.30 -1.25 11.60
CA LEU A 262 -7.01 -0.69 11.19
C LEU A 262 -6.47 -1.35 9.92
N ALA A 263 -5.81 -0.55 9.08
CA ALA A 263 -5.13 -1.02 7.89
C ALA A 263 -3.96 -1.95 8.27
N ARG A 264 -3.70 -2.96 7.43
CA ARG A 264 -2.51 -3.81 7.58
C ARG A 264 -1.30 -3.10 7.00
N ILE A 265 -0.22 -3.01 7.77
CA ILE A 265 1.07 -2.56 7.27
C ILE A 265 1.84 -3.77 6.74
N ILE A 266 2.25 -3.70 5.48
CA ILE A 266 3.21 -4.65 4.92
C ILE A 266 4.60 -4.02 5.03
N HIS A 267 5.41 -4.60 5.90
CA HIS A 267 6.83 -4.28 6.00
C HIS A 267 7.56 -4.86 4.77
N PRO A 268 8.53 -4.13 4.19
CA PRO A 268 9.29 -4.67 3.07
C PRO A 268 10.05 -5.90 3.55
N ASN A 269 9.87 -7.01 2.83
CA ASN A 269 10.60 -8.22 3.10
C ASN A 269 12.03 -8.03 2.56
N PRO A 270 13.07 -8.02 3.40
CA PRO A 270 14.45 -7.83 2.94
C PRO A 270 14.86 -8.88 1.91
N VAL A 271 14.28 -10.08 1.97
CA VAL A 271 14.53 -11.13 0.97
C VAL A 271 13.92 -10.77 -0.39
N LEU A 272 12.70 -10.23 -0.41
CA LEU A 272 12.05 -9.80 -1.66
C LEU A 272 12.80 -8.64 -2.32
N GLU A 273 13.26 -7.67 -1.52
CA GLU A 273 14.10 -6.56 -2.02
C GLU A 273 15.40 -7.09 -2.63
N SER A 274 16.10 -8.01 -1.95
CA SER A 274 17.34 -8.61 -2.49
C SER A 274 17.13 -9.43 -3.77
N LEU A 275 15.98 -10.09 -3.91
CA LEU A 275 15.63 -10.81 -5.13
C LEU A 275 15.28 -9.86 -6.28
N LEU A 276 14.58 -8.76 -6.00
CA LEU A 276 14.25 -7.74 -6.99
C LEU A 276 15.49 -6.97 -7.47
N GLU A 277 16.41 -6.65 -6.57
CA GLU A 277 17.72 -6.07 -6.91
C GLU A 277 18.51 -7.01 -7.82
N ASN A 278 18.63 -8.30 -7.46
CA ASN A 278 19.35 -9.29 -8.28
C ASN A 278 18.74 -9.49 -9.68
N ILE A 279 17.41 -9.48 -9.81
CA ILE A 279 16.74 -9.62 -11.12
C ILE A 279 16.91 -8.36 -11.98
N THR A 280 17.00 -7.19 -11.36
CA THR A 280 17.20 -5.92 -12.08
C THR A 280 18.64 -5.81 -12.58
N GLU A 281 19.61 -6.25 -11.78
CA GLU A 281 21.02 -6.35 -12.18
C GLU A 281 21.26 -7.42 -13.26
N SER A 282 20.56 -8.56 -13.21
CA SER A 282 20.72 -9.60 -14.23
C SER A 282 20.16 -9.21 -15.61
N ARG A 283 19.34 -8.16 -15.70
CA ARG A 283 18.80 -7.62 -16.96
C ARG A 283 19.64 -6.49 -17.57
N THR A 284 20.60 -5.95 -16.82
CA THR A 284 21.49 -4.86 -17.26
C THR A 284 22.87 -5.36 -17.72
N ARG A 285 23.09 -6.68 -17.72
CA ARG A 285 24.25 -7.35 -18.31
C ARG A 285 23.89 -8.09 -19.59
#